data_AF-A0A9X5RH39-F1
#
_entry.id   AF-A0A9X5RH39-F1
#
_cell.length_a   1.000
_cell.length_b   1.000
_cell.length_c   1.000
_cell.angle_alpha   90.00
_cell.angle_beta   90.00
_cell.angle_gamma   90.00
#
_symmetry.space_group_name_H-M   'P 1'
#
loop_
_entity.id
_entity.type
_entity.pdbx_description
1 polymer ?
#
loop_
_entity_poly.entity_id
_entity_poly.type
_entity_poly.pdbx_seq_one_letter_code
_entity_poly.pdbx_strand_id
1 'polypeptide(L)'
;MYLNKINVNPHYSECITSSDGNKISQLGNKTTSIKNSMETLFIGNEKKRKQNINKICGELIHRISTKTKNGEYERVEANKLNDGGRISTSLTHKTLANDVTKLFHAIKNELINQKDKSLSILVGHADKSVNIMLATLYQVYQQADKHIQKNINLGNNSLLKSQIPDFVSKEFTIQNDNLMIKNHDIMTVLEDIYKKHQGEIELLKRNASDKINSKL
;
A
#
# COMPACT_ATOMS: atom_id res chain seq x y z
N MET A 1 -8.64 -60.62 72.81
CA MET A 1 -9.31 -60.25 71.53
C MET A 1 -9.07 -58.75 71.34
N TYR A 2 -8.00 -58.29 70.71
CA TYR A 2 -7.60 -58.35 69.29
C TYR A 2 -8.63 -57.80 68.29
N LEU A 3 -8.08 -56.91 67.43
CA LEU A 3 -8.56 -56.38 66.13
C LEU A 3 -9.33 -55.05 66.21
N ASN A 4 -9.03 -54.03 65.40
CA ASN A 4 -7.87 -53.73 64.56
C ASN A 4 -7.97 -52.23 64.25
N LYS A 5 -6.90 -51.46 64.47
CA LYS A 5 -6.79 -50.10 63.92
C LYS A 5 -6.60 -50.27 62.41
N ILE A 6 -7.60 -49.89 61.62
CA ILE A 6 -7.45 -49.78 60.17
C ILE A 6 -6.53 -48.57 59.92
N ASN A 7 -5.28 -48.86 59.59
CA ASN A 7 -4.33 -47.90 59.08
C ASN A 7 -4.71 -47.60 57.62
N VAL A 8 -5.41 -46.49 57.41
CA VAL A 8 -5.71 -46.00 56.05
C VAL A 8 -4.43 -45.32 55.55
N ASN A 9 -3.69 -46.04 54.72
CA ASN A 9 -2.50 -45.55 54.03
C ASN A 9 -2.90 -44.43 53.05
N PRO A 10 -2.49 -43.16 53.24
CA PRO A 10 -2.85 -42.07 52.33
C PRO A 10 -1.80 -42.01 51.21
N HIS A 11 -1.72 -43.04 50.39
CA HIS A 11 -0.78 -43.06 49.26
C HIS A 11 -1.49 -43.42 47.95
N TYR A 12 -2.52 -42.67 47.59
CA TYR A 12 -2.99 -42.58 46.19
C TYR A 12 -3.60 -41.20 45.94
N SER A 13 -2.79 -40.15 46.06
CA SER A 13 -3.15 -38.81 45.58
C SER A 13 -1.90 -38.01 45.22
N GLU A 14 -0.91 -38.65 44.59
CA GLU A 14 0.18 -37.89 43.99
C GLU A 14 0.50 -38.45 42.61
N CYS A 15 0.59 -37.52 41.67
CA CYS A 15 1.24 -37.65 40.37
C CYS A 15 0.38 -38.09 39.17
N ILE A 16 -0.63 -37.29 38.81
CA ILE A 16 -0.98 -37.09 37.37
C ILE A 16 -1.11 -35.59 37.01
N THR A 17 -1.25 -34.68 37.98
CA THR A 17 -1.52 -33.26 37.70
C THR A 17 -0.31 -32.43 37.25
N SER A 18 0.92 -32.80 37.63
CA SER A 18 2.13 -32.02 37.30
C SER A 18 2.60 -32.23 35.85
N SER A 19 2.55 -33.45 35.34
CA SER A 19 2.97 -33.79 33.97
C SER A 19 2.01 -33.20 32.94
N ASP A 20 0.70 -33.36 33.14
CA ASP A 20 -0.30 -32.87 32.18
C ASP A 20 -0.52 -31.35 32.28
N GLY A 21 -0.44 -30.77 33.49
CA GLY A 21 -0.41 -29.30 33.66
C GLY A 21 0.81 -28.65 33.00
N ASN A 22 1.97 -29.31 33.04
CA ASN A 22 3.18 -28.85 32.37
C ASN A 22 3.07 -29.00 30.84
N LYS A 23 2.46 -30.09 30.33
CA LYS A 23 2.17 -30.25 28.90
C LYS A 23 1.18 -29.22 28.37
N ILE A 24 0.10 -28.92 29.11
CA ILE A 24 -0.88 -27.89 28.74
C ILE A 24 -0.21 -26.50 28.73
N SER A 25 0.63 -26.21 29.72
CA SER A 25 1.41 -24.96 29.77
C SER A 25 2.40 -24.84 28.61
N GLN A 26 3.09 -25.94 28.27
CA GLN A 26 3.97 -26.01 27.10
C GLN A 26 3.21 -25.83 25.78
N LEU A 27 2.00 -26.38 25.67
CA LEU A 27 1.13 -26.22 24.50
C LEU A 27 0.65 -24.77 24.37
N GLY A 28 0.25 -24.14 25.48
CA GLY A 28 -0.09 -22.72 25.54
C GLY A 28 1.07 -21.83 25.11
N ASN A 29 2.28 -22.11 25.60
CA ASN A 29 3.49 -21.38 25.22
C ASN A 29 3.83 -21.54 23.73
N LYS A 30 3.69 -22.75 23.16
CA LYS A 30 3.86 -23.00 21.73
C LYS A 30 2.82 -22.26 20.89
N THR A 31 1.56 -22.25 21.33
CA THR A 31 0.45 -21.56 20.64
C THR A 31 0.69 -20.05 20.61
N THR A 32 1.09 -19.46 21.73
CA THR A 32 1.44 -18.04 21.81
C THR A 32 2.66 -17.70 20.94
N SER A 33 3.69 -18.56 20.94
CA SER A 33 4.87 -18.37 20.08
C SER A 33 4.54 -18.41 18.59
N ILE A 34 3.67 -19.35 18.17
CA ILE A 34 3.19 -19.43 16.78
C ILE A 34 2.39 -18.18 16.42
N LYS A 35 1.47 -17.75 17.29
CA LYS A 35 0.66 -16.54 17.08
C LYS A 35 1.56 -15.31 16.88
N ASN A 36 2.51 -15.10 17.79
CA ASN A 36 3.44 -13.97 17.72
C ASN A 36 4.33 -14.03 16.46
N SER A 37 4.75 -15.23 16.06
CA SER A 37 5.54 -15.43 14.83
C SER A 37 4.73 -15.11 13.57
N MET A 38 3.45 -15.50 13.53
CA MET A 38 2.55 -15.17 12.42
C MET A 38 2.28 -13.67 12.35
N GLU A 39 1.97 -13.02 13.47
CA GLU A 39 1.79 -11.56 13.53
C GLU A 39 3.03 -10.83 13.01
N THR A 40 4.22 -11.24 13.46
CA THR A 40 5.50 -10.67 13.01
C THR A 40 5.71 -10.86 11.50
N LEU A 41 5.38 -12.05 10.97
CA LEU A 41 5.48 -12.34 9.53
C LEU A 41 4.52 -11.46 8.70
N PHE A 42 3.26 -11.32 9.13
CA PHE A 42 2.27 -10.50 8.45
C PHE A 42 2.65 -9.01 8.47
N ILE A 43 3.05 -8.49 9.63
CA ILE A 43 3.51 -7.11 9.79
C ILE A 43 4.75 -6.86 8.90
N GLY A 44 5.70 -7.81 8.88
CA GLY A 44 6.88 -7.73 8.03
C GLY A 44 6.54 -7.68 6.54
N ASN A 45 5.57 -8.47 6.10
CA ASN A 45 5.09 -8.49 4.73
C ASN A 45 4.37 -7.18 4.35
N GLU A 46 3.53 -6.64 5.23
CA GLU A 46 2.86 -5.38 4.98
C GLU A 46 3.85 -4.22 4.87
N LYS A 47 4.85 -4.16 5.77
CA LYS A 47 5.92 -3.16 5.71
C LYS A 47 6.69 -3.23 4.39
N LYS A 48 7.04 -4.43 3.92
CA LYS A 48 7.69 -4.63 2.61
C LYS A 48 6.79 -4.18 1.46
N ARG A 49 5.49 -4.50 1.51
CA ARG A 49 4.53 -4.04 0.49
C ARG A 49 4.47 -2.52 0.42
N LYS A 50 4.38 -1.84 1.57
CA LYS A 50 4.37 -0.36 1.65
C LYS A 50 5.65 0.26 1.10
N GLN A 51 6.81 -0.34 1.38
CA GLN A 51 8.08 0.09 0.77
C GLN A 51 8.08 -0.10 -0.76
N ASN A 52 7.47 -1.17 -1.26
CA ASN A 52 7.39 -1.43 -2.70
C ASN A 52 6.42 -0.47 -3.41
N ILE A 53 5.29 -0.12 -2.77
CA ILE A 53 4.40 0.96 -3.23
C ILE A 53 5.18 2.26 -3.40
N ASN A 54 5.93 2.67 -2.37
CA ASN A 54 6.74 3.88 -2.41
C ASN A 54 7.77 3.88 -3.54
N LYS A 55 8.43 2.74 -3.80
CA LYS A 55 9.38 2.60 -4.92
C LYS A 55 8.68 2.75 -6.27
N ILE A 56 7.54 2.09 -6.47
CA ILE A 56 6.78 2.19 -7.73
C ILE A 56 6.28 3.61 -7.96
N CYS A 57 5.75 4.27 -6.91
CA CYS A 57 5.31 5.66 -7.00
C CYS A 57 6.45 6.60 -7.36
N GLY A 58 7.59 6.51 -6.67
CA GLY A 58 8.76 7.33 -6.95
C GLY A 58 9.30 7.13 -8.37
N GLU A 59 9.39 5.88 -8.83
CA GLU A 59 9.83 5.55 -10.18
C GLU A 59 8.90 6.12 -11.24
N LEU A 60 7.58 5.94 -11.06
CA LEU A 60 6.57 6.51 -11.96
C LEU A 60 6.73 8.02 -12.06
N ILE A 61 6.73 8.71 -10.93
CA ILE A 61 6.84 10.17 -10.84
C ILE A 61 8.10 10.68 -11.51
N HIS A 62 9.23 10.01 -11.25
CA HIS A 62 10.51 10.37 -11.86
C HIS A 62 10.43 10.29 -13.38
N ARG A 63 10.00 9.14 -13.92
CA ARG A 63 10.00 8.88 -15.37
C ARG A 63 8.99 9.71 -16.14
N ILE A 64 7.81 9.97 -15.56
CA ILE A 64 6.87 10.87 -16.21
C ILE A 64 7.51 12.26 -16.27
N SER A 65 8.18 12.72 -15.20
CA SER A 65 8.77 14.07 -15.10
C SER A 65 10.04 14.28 -15.93
N THR A 66 10.74 13.22 -16.33
CA THR A 66 12.03 13.31 -17.01
C THR A 66 11.93 12.82 -18.46
N LYS A 67 12.82 13.36 -19.30
CA LYS A 67 12.98 12.86 -20.66
C LYS A 67 13.91 11.65 -20.64
N THR A 68 13.60 10.68 -21.48
CA THR A 68 14.50 9.57 -21.82
C THR A 68 15.78 10.08 -22.47
N LYS A 69 16.77 9.20 -22.63
CA LYS A 69 18.04 9.52 -23.32
C LYS A 69 17.85 10.04 -24.75
N ASN A 70 16.73 9.70 -25.39
CA ASN A 70 16.39 10.14 -26.74
C ASN A 70 15.67 11.51 -26.77
N GLY A 71 15.51 12.16 -25.61
CA GLY A 71 14.84 13.46 -25.49
C GLY A 71 13.31 13.40 -25.49
N GLU A 72 12.73 12.20 -25.54
CA GLU A 72 11.28 11.97 -25.48
C GLU A 72 10.81 11.63 -24.06
N TYR A 73 9.58 11.99 -23.72
CA TYR A 73 8.93 11.54 -22.49
C TYR A 73 8.39 10.12 -22.64
N GLU A 74 8.53 9.29 -21.60
CA GLU A 74 7.79 8.03 -21.52
C GLU A 74 6.28 8.30 -21.47
N ARG A 75 5.49 7.44 -22.11
CA ARG A 75 4.05 7.64 -22.29
C ARG A 75 3.27 6.62 -21.47
N VAL A 76 2.37 7.11 -20.62
CA VAL A 76 1.39 6.26 -19.93
C VAL A 76 0.24 5.97 -20.90
N GLU A 77 0.06 4.71 -21.26
CA GLU A 77 -1.02 4.25 -22.11
C GLU A 77 -2.17 3.72 -21.25
N ALA A 78 -3.09 4.60 -20.87
CA ALA A 78 -4.15 4.30 -19.92
C ALA A 78 -5.10 3.16 -20.34
N ASN A 79 -5.16 2.85 -21.65
CA ASN A 79 -5.97 1.77 -22.22
C ASN A 79 -5.26 0.42 -22.28
N LYS A 80 -3.95 0.37 -21.99
CA LYS A 80 -3.17 -0.87 -22.00
C LYS A 80 -2.75 -1.26 -20.59
N LEU A 81 -3.59 -2.06 -19.92
CA LEU A 81 -3.23 -3.21 -19.07
C LEU A 81 -4.41 -3.65 -18.20
N ASN A 82 -4.61 -4.96 -18.12
CA ASN A 82 -5.68 -5.65 -17.38
C ASN A 82 -5.12 -6.65 -16.36
N ASP A 83 -3.89 -6.45 -15.89
CA ASP A 83 -3.23 -7.41 -15.02
C ASP A 83 -3.57 -7.12 -13.54
N GLY A 84 -4.67 -7.71 -13.06
CA GLY A 84 -5.37 -7.41 -11.80
C GLY A 84 -4.62 -7.75 -10.49
N GLY A 85 -3.29 -7.77 -10.51
CA GLY A 85 -2.47 -8.14 -9.36
C GLY A 85 -2.25 -7.01 -8.35
N ARG A 86 -2.06 -7.39 -7.08
CA ARG A 86 -1.54 -6.51 -6.02
C ARG A 86 -0.05 -6.28 -6.18
N ILE A 87 0.46 -5.19 -5.60
CA ILE A 87 1.90 -4.95 -5.52
C ILE A 87 2.53 -6.02 -4.62
N SER A 88 3.43 -6.81 -5.19
CA SER A 88 4.09 -7.92 -4.50
C SER A 88 5.04 -7.44 -3.40
N THR A 89 5.14 -8.23 -2.32
CA THR A 89 6.19 -8.09 -1.29
C THR A 89 7.57 -8.47 -1.83
N SER A 90 7.64 -9.27 -2.90
CA SER A 90 8.86 -9.69 -3.60
C SER A 90 9.15 -8.85 -4.85
N LEU A 91 9.00 -7.51 -4.76
CA LEU A 91 9.31 -6.59 -5.85
C LEU A 91 10.77 -6.76 -6.31
N THR A 92 10.96 -7.15 -7.57
CA THR A 92 12.29 -7.31 -8.16
C THR A 92 12.69 -6.05 -8.93
N HIS A 93 13.98 -5.90 -9.21
CA HIS A 93 14.47 -4.86 -10.11
C HIS A 93 13.84 -4.94 -11.51
N LYS A 94 13.50 -6.14 -12.00
CA LYS A 94 12.77 -6.32 -13.26
C LYS A 94 11.37 -5.69 -13.20
N THR A 95 10.71 -5.71 -12.04
CA THR A 95 9.39 -5.09 -11.86
C THR A 95 9.45 -3.56 -11.95
N LEU A 96 10.55 -2.95 -11.51
CA LEU A 96 10.79 -1.51 -11.65
C LEU A 96 11.31 -1.12 -13.04
N ALA A 97 12.00 -2.03 -13.75
CA ALA A 97 12.43 -1.83 -15.13
C ALA A 97 11.29 -1.88 -16.16
N ASN A 98 10.07 -2.20 -15.72
CA ASN A 98 8.87 -2.12 -16.53
C ASN A 98 8.64 -0.69 -17.05
N ASP A 99 7.92 -0.56 -18.17
CA ASP A 99 7.52 0.73 -18.72
C ASP A 99 6.63 1.52 -17.74
N VAL A 100 6.55 2.84 -17.95
CA VAL A 100 5.75 3.76 -17.15
C VAL A 100 4.25 3.38 -17.06
N THR A 101 3.71 2.71 -18.09
CA THR A 101 2.31 2.27 -18.13
C THR A 101 2.05 1.15 -17.15
N LYS A 102 2.97 0.18 -17.03
CA LYS A 102 2.88 -0.90 -16.03
C LYS A 102 2.96 -0.37 -14.60
N LEU A 103 3.80 0.64 -14.35
CA LEU A 103 3.89 1.26 -13.02
C LEU A 103 2.57 1.96 -12.66
N PHE A 104 1.98 2.71 -13.59
CA PHE A 104 0.67 3.33 -13.43
C PHE A 104 -0.43 2.29 -13.12
N HIS A 105 -0.50 1.21 -13.89
CA HIS A 105 -1.51 0.17 -13.67
C HIS A 105 -1.32 -0.59 -12.36
N ALA A 106 -0.07 -0.83 -11.93
CA ALA A 106 0.19 -1.44 -10.62
C ALA A 106 -0.37 -0.60 -9.47
N ILE A 107 -0.22 0.73 -9.53
CA ILE A 107 -0.81 1.66 -8.55
C ILE A 107 -2.33 1.60 -8.61
N LYS A 108 -2.91 1.72 -9.81
CA LYS A 108 -4.36 1.67 -10.02
C LYS A 108 -4.96 0.37 -9.47
N ASN A 109 -4.34 -0.77 -9.74
CA ASN A 109 -4.82 -2.07 -9.30
C ASN A 109 -4.66 -2.28 -7.78
N GLU A 110 -3.59 -1.76 -7.17
CA GLU A 110 -3.47 -1.78 -5.71
C GLU A 110 -4.56 -0.91 -5.05
N LEU A 111 -4.93 0.22 -5.66
CA LEU A 111 -6.05 1.07 -5.20
C LEU A 111 -7.41 0.37 -5.35
N ILE A 112 -7.66 -0.32 -6.46
CA ILE A 112 -8.87 -1.15 -6.67
C ILE A 112 -8.99 -2.22 -5.58
N ASN A 113 -7.87 -2.84 -5.19
CA ASN A 113 -7.82 -3.92 -4.19
C ASN A 113 -7.84 -3.44 -2.72
N GLN A 114 -8.01 -2.14 -2.46
CA GLN A 114 -8.22 -1.64 -1.10
C GLN A 114 -9.61 -2.03 -0.59
N LYS A 115 -9.68 -2.52 0.65
CA LYS A 115 -10.95 -2.88 1.30
C LYS A 115 -11.73 -1.65 1.74
N ASP A 116 -11.02 -0.69 2.32
CA ASP A 116 -11.58 0.61 2.66
C ASP A 116 -11.54 1.49 1.42
N LYS A 117 -12.69 2.06 1.08
CA LYS A 117 -12.90 2.96 -0.05
C LYS A 117 -13.25 4.37 0.40
N SER A 118 -13.12 4.65 1.70
CA SER A 118 -13.51 5.92 2.30
C SER A 118 -12.40 6.95 2.14
N LEU A 119 -12.74 8.13 1.64
CA LEU A 119 -11.84 9.28 1.58
C LEU A 119 -12.45 10.45 2.34
N SER A 120 -11.86 10.78 3.48
CA SER A 120 -12.24 12.01 4.17
C SER A 120 -11.71 13.22 3.42
N ILE A 121 -12.56 14.25 3.27
CA ILE A 121 -12.16 15.53 2.68
C ILE A 121 -11.00 16.17 3.46
N LEU A 122 -10.96 15.99 4.78
CA LEU A 122 -9.95 16.62 5.65
C LEU A 122 -8.66 15.83 5.76
N VAL A 123 -8.77 14.52 5.96
CA VAL A 123 -7.60 13.69 6.30
C VAL A 123 -7.10 12.83 5.15
N GLY A 124 -7.91 12.63 4.10
CA GLY A 124 -7.70 11.66 3.05
C GLY A 124 -8.13 10.26 3.49
N HIS A 125 -7.43 9.24 3.00
CA HIS A 125 -7.58 7.85 3.40
C HIS A 125 -6.88 7.56 4.75
N ALA A 126 -7.39 6.60 5.52
CA ALA A 126 -6.77 6.19 6.79
C ALA A 126 -5.38 5.55 6.61
N ASP A 127 -5.21 4.72 5.56
CA ASP A 127 -3.90 4.20 5.16
C ASP A 127 -3.09 5.24 4.38
N LYS A 128 -1.98 5.70 4.97
CA LYS A 128 -1.02 6.62 4.36
C LYS A 128 -0.53 6.14 2.98
N SER A 129 -0.35 4.83 2.78
CA SER A 129 0.11 4.32 1.48
C SER A 129 -0.92 4.55 0.36
N VAL A 130 -2.22 4.55 0.68
CA VAL A 130 -3.27 4.92 -0.27
C VAL A 130 -3.20 6.40 -0.62
N ASN A 131 -2.98 7.27 0.36
CA ASN A 131 -2.78 8.71 0.11
C ASN A 131 -1.58 8.98 -0.80
N ILE A 132 -0.46 8.27 -0.61
CA ILE A 132 0.72 8.39 -1.49
C ILE A 132 0.39 7.97 -2.93
N MET A 133 -0.35 6.87 -3.10
CA MET A 133 -0.79 6.40 -4.42
C MET A 133 -1.75 7.41 -5.08
N LEU A 134 -2.72 7.96 -4.35
CA LEU A 134 -3.63 9.00 -4.86
C LEU A 134 -2.91 10.29 -5.22
N ALA A 135 -1.97 10.75 -4.37
CA ALA A 135 -1.11 11.89 -4.66
C ALA A 135 -0.26 11.66 -5.92
N THR A 136 0.21 10.42 -6.12
CA THR A 136 0.94 10.02 -7.33
C THR A 136 0.06 10.11 -8.58
N LEU A 137 -1.19 9.62 -8.51
CA LEU A 137 -2.15 9.77 -9.62
C LEU A 137 -2.44 11.25 -9.93
N TYR A 138 -2.58 12.09 -8.90
CA TYR A 138 -2.74 13.54 -9.10
C TYR A 138 -1.54 14.17 -9.80
N GLN A 139 -0.31 13.73 -9.49
CA GLN A 139 0.88 14.22 -10.19
C GLN A 139 0.92 13.79 -11.66
N VAL A 140 0.46 12.58 -11.99
CA VAL A 140 0.26 12.13 -13.38
C VAL A 140 -0.76 13.03 -14.08
N TYR A 141 -1.88 13.35 -13.42
CA TYR A 141 -2.89 14.26 -13.94
C TYR A 141 -2.30 15.65 -14.24
N GLN A 142 -1.58 16.24 -13.28
CA GLN A 142 -0.95 17.56 -13.45
C GLN A 142 0.04 17.58 -14.62
N GLN A 143 0.78 16.50 -14.80
CA GLN A 143 1.68 16.41 -15.94
C GLN A 143 0.93 16.28 -17.27
N ALA A 144 -0.10 15.45 -17.32
CA ALA A 144 -0.93 15.31 -18.52
C ALA A 144 -1.50 16.68 -18.93
N ASP A 145 -1.98 17.47 -17.98
CA ASP A 145 -2.44 18.83 -18.21
C ASP A 145 -1.35 19.74 -18.80
N LYS A 146 -0.14 19.74 -18.21
CA LYS A 146 1.02 20.48 -18.72
C LYS A 146 1.41 20.05 -20.14
N HIS A 147 1.28 18.77 -20.47
CA HIS A 147 1.59 18.25 -21.80
C HIS A 147 0.53 18.62 -22.85
N ILE A 148 -0.76 18.63 -22.47
CA ILE A 148 -1.86 19.12 -23.31
C ILE A 148 -1.62 20.57 -23.71
N GLN A 149 -1.27 21.44 -22.75
CA GLN A 149 -0.97 22.85 -23.01
C GLN A 149 0.22 23.06 -23.98
N LYS A 150 1.11 22.07 -24.06
CA LYS A 150 2.27 22.07 -24.96
C LYS A 150 2.06 21.28 -26.26
N ASN A 151 0.84 20.79 -26.52
CA ASN A 151 0.50 19.91 -27.63
C ASN A 151 1.35 18.62 -27.72
N ILE A 152 1.89 18.15 -26.60
CA ILE A 152 2.68 16.91 -26.53
C ILE A 152 1.70 15.75 -26.32
N ASN A 153 1.62 14.82 -27.28
CA ASN A 153 0.80 13.60 -27.18
C ASN A 153 -0.65 13.88 -26.71
N LEU A 154 -1.32 14.85 -27.36
CA LEU A 154 -2.59 15.42 -26.93
C LEU A 154 -3.66 14.36 -26.59
N GLY A 155 -3.86 13.37 -27.47
CA GLY A 155 -4.88 12.33 -27.28
C GLY A 155 -4.66 11.51 -26.00
N ASN A 156 -3.44 10.99 -25.78
CA ASN A 156 -3.12 10.18 -24.61
C ASN A 156 -3.21 10.99 -23.32
N ASN A 157 -2.71 12.24 -23.31
CA ASN A 157 -2.77 13.08 -22.12
C ASN A 157 -4.21 13.54 -21.81
N SER A 158 -5.02 13.82 -22.82
CA SER A 158 -6.46 14.13 -22.63
C SER A 158 -7.20 12.96 -22.01
N LEU A 159 -6.89 11.74 -22.47
CA LEU A 159 -7.45 10.52 -21.92
C LEU A 159 -7.05 10.31 -20.45
N LEU A 160 -5.76 10.48 -20.10
CA LEU A 160 -5.30 10.39 -18.71
C LEU A 160 -5.99 11.43 -17.81
N LYS A 161 -6.12 12.66 -18.31
CA LYS A 161 -6.75 13.76 -17.60
C LYS A 161 -8.23 13.48 -17.27
N SER A 162 -8.95 12.79 -18.15
CA SER A 162 -10.33 12.33 -17.90
C SER A 162 -10.37 11.12 -16.97
N GLN A 163 -9.57 10.09 -17.27
CA GLN A 163 -9.72 8.80 -16.59
C GLN A 163 -9.30 8.80 -15.12
N ILE A 164 -8.36 9.65 -14.71
CA ILE A 164 -7.91 9.72 -13.32
C ILE A 164 -9.05 10.16 -12.38
N PRO A 165 -9.70 11.32 -12.56
CA PRO A 165 -10.84 11.70 -11.72
C PRO A 165 -12.00 10.70 -11.81
N ASP A 166 -12.31 10.19 -13.00
CA ASP A 166 -13.38 9.20 -13.20
C ASP A 166 -13.12 7.92 -12.40
N PHE A 167 -11.88 7.42 -12.46
CA PHE A 167 -11.44 6.26 -11.71
C PHE A 167 -11.60 6.47 -10.20
N VAL A 168 -11.07 7.57 -9.66
CA VAL A 168 -11.10 7.78 -8.20
C VAL A 168 -12.54 7.96 -7.73
N SER A 169 -13.37 8.69 -8.48
CA SER A 169 -14.80 8.88 -8.16
C SER A 169 -15.60 7.58 -8.18
N LYS A 170 -15.23 6.64 -9.06
CA LYS A 170 -15.85 5.32 -9.14
C LYS A 170 -15.44 4.41 -7.97
N GLU A 171 -14.16 4.42 -7.61
CA GLU A 171 -13.61 3.46 -6.66
C GLU A 171 -13.67 3.92 -5.20
N PHE A 172 -13.76 5.23 -4.95
CA PHE A 172 -13.73 5.79 -3.60
C PHE A 172 -14.96 6.64 -3.31
N THR A 173 -15.46 6.54 -2.08
CA THR A 173 -16.55 7.35 -1.55
C THR A 173 -15.98 8.49 -0.73
N ILE A 174 -16.28 9.72 -1.13
CA ILE A 174 -15.88 10.91 -0.37
C ILE A 174 -16.80 11.04 0.85
N GLN A 175 -16.19 11.07 2.03
CA GLN A 175 -16.87 11.28 3.30
C GLN A 175 -16.68 12.74 3.73
N ASN A 176 -17.81 13.39 4.00
CA ASN A 176 -17.87 14.73 4.55
C ASN A 176 -18.40 14.66 5.98
N ASP A 177 -17.52 14.36 6.93
CA ASP A 177 -17.90 14.25 8.35
C ASP A 177 -18.16 15.63 9.00
N ASN A 178 -17.92 16.73 8.26
CA ASN A 178 -18.15 18.08 8.73
C ASN A 178 -19.08 18.83 7.78
N LEU A 179 -20.36 18.88 8.13
CA LEU A 179 -21.42 19.56 7.37
C LEU A 179 -21.15 21.06 7.10
N MET A 180 -20.19 21.67 7.80
CA MET A 180 -19.78 23.06 7.59
C MET A 180 -18.79 23.24 6.43
N ILE A 181 -18.22 22.14 5.91
CA ILE A 181 -17.29 22.14 4.78
C ILE A 181 -18.09 21.89 3.51
N LYS A 182 -17.92 22.77 2.50
CA LYS A 182 -18.52 22.57 1.17
C LYS A 182 -18.08 21.22 0.62
N ASN A 183 -18.98 20.52 -0.06
CA ASN A 183 -18.60 19.31 -0.78
C ASN A 183 -17.44 19.64 -1.74
N HIS A 184 -16.30 18.99 -1.55
CA HIS A 184 -15.17 19.08 -2.46
C HIS A 184 -15.44 18.17 -3.66
N ASP A 185 -15.16 18.66 -4.87
CA ASP A 185 -15.05 17.76 -6.01
C ASP A 185 -13.83 16.84 -5.83
N ILE A 186 -13.81 15.74 -6.58
CA ILE A 186 -12.74 14.75 -6.42
C ILE A 186 -11.35 15.33 -6.68
N MET A 187 -11.27 16.32 -7.57
CA MET A 187 -10.00 16.94 -7.94
C MET A 187 -9.45 17.79 -6.81
N THR A 188 -10.30 18.53 -6.11
CA THR A 188 -9.95 19.30 -4.92
C THR A 188 -9.46 18.37 -3.82
N VAL A 189 -10.14 17.24 -3.58
CA VAL A 189 -9.68 16.23 -2.60
C VAL A 189 -8.31 15.65 -2.99
N LEU A 190 -8.10 15.30 -4.26
CA LEU A 190 -6.82 14.79 -4.74
C LEU A 190 -5.69 15.84 -4.62
N GLU A 191 -6.00 17.10 -4.90
CA GLU A 191 -5.07 18.21 -4.74
C GLU A 191 -4.68 18.40 -3.27
N ASP A 192 -5.64 18.36 -2.35
CA ASP A 192 -5.39 18.51 -0.92
C ASP A 192 -4.55 17.35 -0.36
N ILE A 193 -4.86 16.11 -0.78
CA ILE A 193 -4.03 14.93 -0.46
C ILE A 193 -2.61 15.12 -0.98
N TYR A 194 -2.45 15.57 -2.23
CA TYR A 194 -1.13 15.82 -2.81
C TYR A 194 -0.35 16.90 -2.03
N LYS A 195 -0.98 18.04 -1.71
CA LYS A 195 -0.34 19.12 -0.92
C LYS A 195 0.13 18.61 0.44
N LYS A 196 -0.73 17.87 1.14
CA LYS A 196 -0.41 17.28 2.45
C LYS A 196 0.78 16.32 2.40
N HIS A 197 0.95 15.61 1.28
CA HIS A 197 1.99 14.59 1.09
C HIS A 197 3.13 15.02 0.16
N GLN A 198 3.22 16.30 -0.18
CA GLN A 198 4.16 16.81 -1.19
C GLN A 198 5.62 16.52 -0.80
N GLY A 199 5.97 16.69 0.47
CA GLY A 199 7.32 16.42 0.97
C GLY A 199 7.75 14.96 0.80
N GLU A 200 6.82 14.02 1.01
CA GLU A 200 7.09 12.59 0.77
C GLU A 200 7.20 12.29 -0.73
N ILE A 201 6.32 12.85 -1.54
CA ILE A 201 6.35 12.69 -2.99
C ILE A 201 7.69 13.16 -3.58
N GLU A 202 8.17 14.34 -3.20
CA GLU A 202 9.47 14.85 -3.66
C GLU A 202 10.66 14.01 -3.14
N LEU A 203 10.55 13.45 -1.93
CA LEU A 203 11.56 12.50 -1.44
C LEU A 203 11.57 11.20 -2.28
N LEU A 204 10.41 10.65 -2.62
CA LEU A 204 10.32 9.45 -3.46
C LEU A 204 10.90 9.68 -4.85
N LYS A 205 10.61 10.84 -5.45
CA LYS A 205 11.16 11.25 -6.75
C LYS A 205 12.68 11.36 -6.74
N ARG A 206 13.26 11.97 -5.70
CA ARG A 206 14.72 12.08 -5.53
C ARG A 206 15.37 10.71 -5.37
N ASN A 207 14.81 9.86 -4.51
CA ASN A 207 15.33 8.51 -4.28
C ASN A 207 15.32 7.64 -5.54
N ALA A 208 14.35 7.84 -6.44
CA ALA A 208 14.33 7.17 -7.74
C ALA A 208 15.44 7.69 -8.67
N SER A 209 15.66 9.01 -8.68
CA SER A 209 16.73 9.66 -9.47
C SER A 209 18.14 9.20 -9.06
N ASP A 210 18.43 9.18 -7.76
CA ASP A 210 19.78 8.87 -7.25
C ASP A 210 20.22 7.45 -7.58
N LYS A 211 19.26 6.53 -7.68
CA LYS A 211 19.48 5.12 -8.04
C LYS A 211 19.89 4.90 -9.49
N ILE A 212 19.56 5.83 -10.38
CA ILE A 212 19.96 5.81 -11.79
C ILE A 212 21.37 6.37 -11.93
N ASN A 213 21.68 7.44 -11.19
CA ASN A 213 22.99 8.09 -11.21
C ASN A 213 24.08 7.26 -10.52
N SER A 214 23.75 6.45 -9.50
CA SER A 214 24.72 5.55 -8.86
C SER A 214 25.05 4.29 -9.68
N LYS A 215 24.53 4.17 -10.90
CA LYS A 215 24.68 3.01 -11.80
C LYS A 215 25.24 3.39 -13.18
N LEU A 216 25.58 4.66 -13.38
CA LEU A 216 26.37 5.18 -14.50
C LEU A 216 27.81 5.34 -14.03
#